data_AF-A0A9E5HU18-F1
#
_entry.id   AF-A0A9E5HU18-F1
#
_cell.length_a   1.000
_cell.length_b   1.000
_cell.length_c   1.000
_cell.angle_alpha   90.00
_cell.angle_beta   90.00
_cell.angle_gamma   90.00
#
_symmetry.space_group_name_H-M   'P 1'
#
loop_
_entity.id
_entity.type
_entity.pdbx_description
1 polymer ?
#
loop_
_entity_poly.entity_id
_entity_poly.type
_entity_poly.pdbx_seq_one_letter_code
_entity_poly.pdbx_strand_id
1 'polypeptide(L)'
;GSYATFSDVVTYLDWLGAQTAPSENRRERLIGAGKAILGHEKALCDAIIQGIGNLSGLAEMTDVEIIGGVDNPNRKGMVSFRIKGKASAEIVTALNERGIRTHTRKADHYSGNVLDPLGWSDCVRVSMCHYNTMDEVRSFLTAMTEISNL
;
A
#
# COMPACT_ATOMS: atom_id res chain seq x y z
N GLY A 1 -14.44 -17.69 21.42
CA GLY A 1 -13.81 -17.57 20.08
C GLY A 1 -13.33 -16.16 19.83
N SER A 2 -14.23 -15.25 19.46
CA SER A 2 -13.94 -13.86 19.06
C SER A 2 -13.21 -13.00 20.11
N TYR A 3 -13.48 -13.19 21.40
CA TYR A 3 -12.80 -12.46 22.47
C TYR A 3 -11.33 -12.86 22.67
N ALA A 4 -11.01 -14.15 22.45
CA ALA A 4 -9.63 -14.64 22.54
C ALA A 4 -8.80 -14.07 21.38
N THR A 5 -9.32 -14.13 20.16
CA THR A 5 -8.65 -13.57 18.98
C THR A 5 -8.40 -12.07 19.09
N PHE A 6 -9.35 -11.32 19.65
CA PHE A 6 -9.16 -9.88 19.86
C PHE A 6 -8.08 -9.60 20.92
N SER A 7 -8.05 -10.40 21.99
CA SER A 7 -7.04 -10.27 23.05
C SER A 7 -5.63 -10.54 22.52
N ASP A 8 -5.47 -11.49 21.60
CA ASP A 8 -4.19 -11.77 20.95
C ASP A 8 -3.71 -10.60 20.07
N VAL A 9 -4.62 -9.97 19.33
CA VAL A 9 -4.29 -8.75 18.55
C VAL A 9 -3.83 -7.62 19.48
N VAL A 10 -4.53 -7.38 20.58
CA VAL A 10 -4.12 -6.33 21.53
C VAL A 10 -2.77 -6.69 22.18
N THR A 11 -2.51 -7.97 22.45
CA THR A 11 -1.23 -8.43 23.01
C THR A 11 -0.09 -8.23 22.01
N TYR A 12 -0.31 -8.53 20.73
CA TYR A 12 0.64 -8.25 19.65
C TYR A 12 0.96 -6.75 19.54
N LEU A 13 -0.07 -5.90 19.53
CA LEU A 13 0.13 -4.44 19.45
C LEU A 13 0.83 -3.88 20.69
N ASP A 14 0.57 -4.44 21.87
CA ASP A 14 1.28 -4.06 23.10
C ASP A 14 2.76 -4.45 23.02
N TRP A 15 3.07 -5.67 22.55
CA TRP A 15 4.44 -6.11 22.30
C TRP A 15 5.15 -5.23 21.27
N LEU A 16 4.53 -4.94 20.14
CA LEU A 16 5.09 -4.07 19.10
C LEU A 16 5.38 -2.66 19.66
N GLY A 17 4.47 -2.15 20.49
CA GLY A 17 4.65 -0.90 21.21
C GLY A 17 5.86 -0.95 22.14
N ALA A 18 6.06 -2.05 22.87
CA ALA A 18 7.24 -2.24 23.71
C ALA A 18 8.55 -2.24 22.90
N GLN A 19 8.54 -2.70 21.65
CA GLN A 19 9.74 -2.70 20.78
C GLN A 19 10.04 -1.32 20.18
N THR A 20 9.01 -0.52 19.91
CA THR A 20 9.12 0.69 19.07
C THR A 20 8.99 2.00 19.85
N ALA A 21 8.28 1.97 20.98
CA ALA A 21 8.08 3.09 21.90
C ALA A 21 7.95 2.54 23.34
N PRO A 22 9.06 2.08 23.94
CA PRO A 22 9.05 1.45 25.26
C PRO A 22 8.43 2.39 26.31
N SER A 23 7.51 1.86 27.11
CA SER A 23 6.90 2.54 28.25
C SER A 23 6.41 1.50 29.26
N GLU A 24 6.40 1.87 30.55
CA GLU A 24 5.77 1.06 31.60
C GLU A 24 4.23 1.03 31.44
N ASN A 25 3.64 2.04 30.81
CA ASN A 25 2.20 2.16 30.59
C ASN A 25 1.75 1.47 29.29
N ARG A 26 0.87 0.47 29.43
CA ARG A 26 0.28 -0.27 28.30
C ARG A 26 -0.41 0.64 27.27
N ARG A 27 -1.15 1.66 27.72
CA ARG A 27 -1.84 2.59 26.82
C ARG A 27 -0.83 3.36 25.95
N GLU A 28 0.27 3.79 26.54
CA GLU A 28 1.32 4.51 25.82
C GLU A 28 2.00 3.62 24.79
N ARG A 29 2.29 2.35 25.13
CA ARG A 29 2.81 1.36 24.18
C ARG A 29 1.86 1.15 23.00
N LEU A 30 0.57 0.99 23.24
CA LEU A 30 -0.43 0.84 22.17
C LEU A 30 -0.49 2.07 21.25
N ILE A 31 -0.43 3.28 21.81
CA ILE A 31 -0.35 4.53 21.02
C ILE A 31 0.95 4.57 20.22
N GLY A 32 2.07 4.18 20.84
CA GLY A 32 3.38 4.09 20.22
C GLY A 32 3.42 3.12 19.04
N ALA A 33 2.85 1.93 19.19
CA ALA A 33 2.69 0.95 18.13
C ALA A 33 1.93 1.53 16.94
N GLY A 34 0.79 2.21 17.20
CA GLY A 34 0.02 2.86 16.14
C GLY A 34 0.81 3.93 15.38
N LYS A 35 1.64 4.72 16.07
CA LYS A 35 2.53 5.71 15.44
C LYS A 35 3.63 5.03 14.61
N ALA A 36 4.23 3.96 15.13
CA ALA A 36 5.26 3.20 14.43
C ALA A 36 4.73 2.55 13.14
N ILE A 37 3.55 1.89 13.23
CA ILE A 37 2.83 1.34 12.08
C ILE A 37 2.60 2.42 11.02
N LEU A 38 2.06 3.56 11.44
CA LEU A 38 1.75 4.65 10.53
C LEU A 38 3.01 5.20 9.83
N GLY A 39 4.10 5.35 10.58
CA GLY A 39 5.39 5.82 10.04
C GLY A 39 5.95 4.83 9.01
N HIS A 40 5.92 3.53 9.32
CA HIS A 40 6.40 2.48 8.43
C HIS A 40 5.57 2.37 7.15
N GLU A 41 4.24 2.34 7.27
CA GLU A 41 3.32 2.30 6.12
C GLU A 41 3.48 3.53 5.23
N LYS A 42 3.72 4.70 5.82
CA LYS A 42 4.03 5.92 5.07
C LYS A 42 5.34 5.75 4.29
N ALA A 43 6.40 5.29 4.93
CA ALA A 43 7.68 5.08 4.25
C ALA A 43 7.56 4.11 3.06
N LEU A 44 6.81 3.02 3.23
CA LEU A 44 6.54 2.05 2.14
C LEU A 44 5.75 2.69 0.99
N CYS A 45 4.73 3.49 1.28
CA CYS A 45 3.96 4.18 0.25
C CYS A 45 4.77 5.25 -0.47
N ASP A 46 5.57 6.03 0.27
CA ASP A 46 6.45 7.05 -0.31
C ASP A 46 7.45 6.38 -1.25
N ALA A 47 8.01 5.25 -0.85
CA ALA A 47 8.91 4.44 -1.67
C ALA A 47 8.24 3.87 -2.93
N ILE A 48 6.99 3.40 -2.85
CA ILE A 48 6.22 2.97 -4.04
C ILE A 48 6.04 4.13 -5.03
N ILE A 49 5.75 5.33 -4.53
CA ILE A 49 5.45 6.49 -5.38
C ILE A 49 6.73 7.10 -5.96
N GLN A 50 7.72 7.34 -5.11
CA GLN A 50 8.93 8.11 -5.44
C GLN A 50 10.10 7.23 -5.89
N GLY A 51 10.06 5.93 -5.60
CA GLY A 51 11.14 4.99 -5.92
C GLY A 51 12.05 4.72 -4.74
N ILE A 52 12.98 3.77 -4.94
CA ILE A 52 14.00 3.39 -3.95
C ILE A 52 15.33 3.19 -4.66
N GLY A 53 16.35 3.96 -4.27
CA GLY A 53 17.70 3.81 -4.81
C GLY A 53 17.73 4.10 -6.31
N ASN A 54 18.02 3.09 -7.12
CA ASN A 54 18.04 3.16 -8.58
C ASN A 54 16.74 2.69 -9.25
N LEU A 55 15.72 2.29 -8.48
CA LEU A 55 14.43 1.89 -9.01
C LEU A 55 13.49 3.09 -9.06
N SER A 56 13.04 3.43 -10.26
CA SER A 56 12.02 4.46 -10.48
C SER A 56 10.71 4.11 -9.78
N GLY A 57 10.13 5.10 -9.12
CA GLY A 57 8.80 4.99 -8.52
C GLY A 57 7.68 5.10 -9.54
N LEU A 58 6.45 4.84 -9.11
CA LEU A 58 5.26 5.02 -9.94
C LEU A 58 5.12 6.45 -10.50
N ALA A 59 5.64 7.47 -9.80
CA ALA A 59 5.60 8.86 -10.24
C ALA A 59 6.46 9.14 -11.48
N GLU A 60 7.50 8.34 -11.73
CA GLU A 60 8.40 8.50 -12.86
C GLU A 60 8.01 7.61 -14.06
N MET A 61 7.10 6.66 -13.86
CA MET A 61 6.64 5.77 -14.91
C MET A 61 5.67 6.50 -15.84
N THR A 62 5.98 6.48 -17.14
CA THR A 62 5.12 7.12 -18.15
C THR A 62 3.74 6.46 -18.16
N ASP A 63 2.70 7.26 -18.35
CA ASP A 63 1.29 6.83 -18.40
C ASP A 63 0.71 6.22 -17.11
N VAL A 64 1.47 6.21 -16.00
CA VAL A 64 0.93 5.87 -14.68
C VAL A 64 0.20 7.08 -14.09
N GLU A 65 -1.04 6.87 -13.67
CA GLU A 65 -1.86 7.86 -12.97
C GLU A 65 -2.22 7.35 -11.57
N ILE A 66 -1.96 8.17 -10.55
CA ILE A 66 -2.18 7.82 -9.13
C ILE A 66 -3.40 8.58 -8.59
N ILE A 67 -4.34 7.85 -7.98
CA ILE A 67 -5.48 8.46 -7.30
C ILE A 67 -4.98 9.26 -6.08
N GLY A 68 -5.40 10.52 -6.03
CA GLY A 68 -4.98 11.47 -4.99
C GLY A 68 -3.56 12.01 -5.17
N GLY A 69 -2.93 11.81 -6.35
CA GLY A 69 -1.65 12.40 -6.71
C GLY A 69 -0.43 11.81 -6.00
N VAL A 70 0.74 12.30 -6.41
CA VAL A 70 2.06 11.91 -5.87
C VAL A 70 2.33 12.52 -4.49
N ASP A 71 1.80 13.72 -4.24
CA ASP A 71 1.90 14.41 -2.96
C ASP A 71 0.53 14.38 -2.25
N ASN A 72 0.42 13.52 -1.24
CA ASN A 72 -0.77 13.39 -0.43
C ASN A 72 -0.39 13.12 1.04
N PRO A 73 -0.38 14.14 1.91
CA PRO A 73 0.02 13.98 3.31
C PRO A 73 -0.92 13.08 4.11
N ASN A 74 -2.14 12.84 3.60
CA ASN A 74 -3.16 12.03 4.26
C ASN A 74 -3.16 10.57 3.77
N ARG A 75 -2.26 10.17 2.86
CA ARG A 75 -2.17 8.79 2.38
C ARG A 75 -1.82 7.83 3.52
N LYS A 76 -2.54 6.71 3.62
CA LYS A 76 -2.37 5.68 4.66
C LYS A 76 -2.26 4.30 4.01
N GLY A 77 -1.09 3.68 4.08
CA GLY A 77 -0.89 2.25 3.78
C GLY A 77 -1.33 1.74 2.41
N MET A 78 -1.67 2.58 1.43
CA MET A 78 -2.08 2.11 0.11
C MET A 78 -1.92 3.15 -0.99
N VAL A 79 -1.69 2.65 -2.20
CA VAL A 79 -1.60 3.42 -3.43
C VAL A 79 -2.55 2.78 -4.46
N SER A 80 -3.46 3.58 -4.99
CA SER A 80 -4.32 3.19 -6.11
C SER A 80 -3.84 3.90 -7.36
N PHE A 81 -3.66 3.17 -8.45
CA PHE A 81 -3.13 3.69 -9.70
C PHE A 81 -3.71 2.96 -10.91
N ARG A 82 -3.53 3.53 -12.10
CA ARG A 82 -3.76 2.85 -13.40
C ARG A 82 -2.60 3.16 -14.35
N ILE A 83 -2.47 2.37 -15.41
CA ILE A 83 -1.64 2.68 -16.57
C ILE A 83 -2.59 3.01 -17.72
N LYS A 84 -2.42 4.14 -18.40
CA LYS A 84 -3.27 4.48 -19.55
C LYS A 84 -3.19 3.40 -20.62
N GLY A 85 -4.33 3.05 -21.21
CA GLY A 85 -4.41 2.04 -22.27
C GLY A 85 -4.28 0.59 -21.81
N LYS A 86 -4.09 0.30 -20.51
CA LYS A 86 -4.05 -1.07 -19.97
C LYS A 86 -5.17 -1.32 -18.98
N ALA A 87 -5.83 -2.46 -19.08
CA ALA A 87 -6.85 -2.85 -18.11
C ALA A 87 -6.20 -3.19 -16.76
N SER A 88 -6.73 -2.68 -15.64
CA SER A 88 -6.13 -2.96 -14.31
C SER A 88 -6.09 -4.44 -13.97
N ALA A 89 -7.01 -5.25 -14.52
CA ALA A 89 -7.02 -6.70 -14.33
C ALA A 89 -5.80 -7.39 -14.96
N GLU A 90 -5.30 -6.88 -16.09
CA GLU A 90 -4.11 -7.42 -16.77
C GLU A 90 -2.85 -7.10 -15.95
N ILE A 91 -2.74 -5.89 -15.41
CA ILE A 91 -1.64 -5.49 -14.52
C ILE A 91 -1.63 -6.37 -13.27
N VAL A 92 -2.79 -6.57 -12.63
CA VAL A 92 -2.91 -7.45 -11.45
C VAL A 92 -2.53 -8.89 -11.79
N THR A 93 -2.92 -9.38 -12.96
CA THR A 93 -2.54 -10.74 -13.42
C THR A 93 -1.03 -10.86 -13.59
N ALA A 94 -0.40 -9.91 -14.27
CA ALA A 94 1.06 -9.89 -14.48
C ALA A 94 1.86 -9.75 -13.16
N LEU A 95 1.33 -9.00 -12.18
CA LEU A 95 1.90 -8.93 -10.83
C LEU A 95 1.74 -10.26 -10.09
N ASN A 96 0.56 -10.90 -10.18
CA ASN A 96 0.30 -12.20 -9.55
C ASN A 96 1.23 -13.29 -10.06
N GLU A 97 1.52 -13.32 -11.36
CA GLU A 97 2.48 -14.27 -11.99
C GLU A 97 3.90 -14.11 -11.43
N ARG A 98 4.25 -12.92 -10.95
CA ARG A 98 5.53 -12.61 -10.27
C ARG A 98 5.46 -12.80 -8.74
N GLY A 99 4.37 -13.38 -8.24
CA GLY A 99 4.16 -13.61 -6.80
C GLY A 99 3.71 -12.37 -6.02
N ILE A 100 3.37 -11.26 -6.68
CA ILE A 100 2.98 -10.00 -6.04
C ILE A 100 1.46 -9.87 -6.03
N ARG A 101 0.86 -9.92 -4.84
CA ARG A 101 -0.59 -9.85 -4.68
C ARG A 101 -1.07 -8.39 -4.58
N THR A 102 -1.89 -8.00 -5.54
CA THR A 102 -2.61 -6.71 -5.57
C THR A 102 -4.08 -6.95 -5.94
N HIS A 103 -4.91 -5.91 -5.87
CA HIS A 103 -6.33 -6.02 -6.17
C HIS A 103 -6.79 -5.02 -7.22
N THR A 104 -7.63 -5.46 -8.14
CA THR A 104 -8.40 -4.56 -9.00
C THR A 104 -9.59 -4.01 -8.22
N ARG A 105 -9.77 -2.69 -8.24
CA ARG A 105 -10.98 -2.01 -7.78
C ARG A 105 -11.76 -1.55 -9.00
N LYS A 106 -13.05 -1.86 -9.04
CA LYS A 106 -13.94 -1.50 -10.16
C LYS A 106 -14.87 -0.38 -9.70
N ALA A 107 -15.39 0.40 -10.64
CA ALA A 107 -16.46 1.36 -10.39
C ALA A 107 -17.78 0.63 -10.08
N ASP A 108 -17.86 0.05 -8.89
CA ASP A 108 -19.00 -0.70 -8.36
C ASP A 108 -19.57 -0.02 -7.10
N HIS A 109 -20.49 -0.69 -6.41
CA HIS A 109 -21.12 -0.16 -5.19
C HIS A 109 -20.12 0.22 -4.07
N TYR A 110 -18.88 -0.28 -4.09
CA TYR A 110 -17.87 -0.01 -3.06
C TYR A 110 -16.85 1.06 -3.47
N SER A 111 -16.69 1.34 -4.77
CA SER A 111 -15.62 2.23 -5.25
C SER A 111 -16.04 3.18 -6.38
N GLY A 112 -17.27 3.09 -6.90
CA GLY A 112 -17.81 3.99 -7.92
C GLY A 112 -17.83 5.45 -7.46
N ASN A 113 -18.14 5.72 -6.18
CA ASN A 113 -18.11 7.08 -5.62
C ASN A 113 -16.73 7.77 -5.69
N VAL A 114 -15.64 7.01 -5.85
CA VAL A 114 -14.29 7.54 -6.08
C VAL A 114 -13.94 7.50 -7.57
N LEU A 115 -14.28 6.42 -8.27
CA LEU A 115 -13.83 6.16 -9.63
C LEU A 115 -14.68 6.85 -10.71
N ASP A 116 -16.01 6.91 -10.55
CA ASP A 116 -16.93 7.53 -11.50
C ASP A 116 -16.63 9.03 -11.71
N PRO A 117 -16.40 9.85 -10.66
CA PRO A 117 -16.04 11.26 -10.84
C PRO A 117 -14.69 11.47 -11.55
N LEU A 118 -13.80 10.48 -11.50
CA LEU A 118 -12.52 10.50 -12.20
C LEU A 118 -12.65 10.01 -13.66
N GLY A 119 -13.80 9.42 -14.03
CA GLY A 119 -14.02 8.78 -15.32
C GLY A 119 -13.23 7.47 -15.48
N TRP A 120 -12.97 6.76 -14.38
CA TRP A 120 -12.18 5.53 -14.38
C TRP A 120 -13.11 4.33 -14.17
N SER A 121 -13.04 3.31 -15.03
CA SER A 121 -13.79 2.06 -14.84
C SER A 121 -13.20 1.17 -13.74
N ASP A 122 -11.89 1.29 -13.53
CA ASP A 122 -11.12 0.48 -12.59
C ASP A 122 -9.77 1.12 -12.24
N CYS A 123 -9.13 0.58 -11.21
CA CYS A 123 -7.74 0.84 -10.86
C CYS A 123 -7.10 -0.37 -10.19
N VAL A 124 -5.76 -0.42 -10.20
CA VAL A 124 -4.97 -1.32 -9.35
C VAL A 124 -4.82 -0.68 -7.98
N ARG A 125 -4.96 -1.48 -6.93
CA ARG A 125 -4.65 -1.09 -5.56
C ARG A 125 -3.59 -2.00 -4.97
N VAL A 126 -2.43 -1.41 -4.66
CA VAL A 126 -1.42 -2.00 -3.80
C VAL A 126 -1.64 -1.50 -2.37
N SER A 127 -1.64 -2.41 -1.41
CA SER A 127 -1.91 -2.12 0.00
C SER A 127 -0.80 -2.71 0.85
N MET A 128 -0.22 -1.88 1.69
CA MET A 128 0.88 -2.19 2.57
C MET A 128 0.37 -2.20 4.02
N CYS A 129 0.99 -3.04 4.82
CA CYS A 129 0.82 -3.07 6.27
C CYS A 129 2.20 -3.05 6.94
N HIS A 130 2.22 -2.91 8.26
CA HIS A 130 3.45 -2.89 9.06
C HIS A 130 4.32 -4.14 8.98
N TYR A 131 3.80 -5.27 8.49
CA TYR A 131 4.58 -6.48 8.26
C TYR A 131 5.27 -6.52 6.89
N ASN A 132 4.92 -5.61 5.98
CA ASN A 132 5.58 -5.55 4.68
C ASN A 132 6.96 -4.90 4.77
N THR A 133 7.80 -5.16 3.76
CA THR A 133 9.20 -4.75 3.76
C THR A 133 9.56 -3.87 2.56
N MET A 134 10.70 -3.16 2.67
CA MET A 134 11.24 -2.42 1.53
C MET A 134 11.68 -3.33 0.39
N ASP A 135 12.08 -4.58 0.67
CA ASP A 135 12.43 -5.53 -0.37
C ASP A 135 11.20 -5.94 -1.19
N GLU A 136 10.04 -6.11 -0.56
CA GLU A 136 8.78 -6.32 -1.28
C GLU A 136 8.42 -5.10 -2.16
N VAL A 137 8.69 -3.88 -1.69
CA VAL A 137 8.52 -2.68 -2.52
C VAL A 137 9.49 -2.69 -3.71
N ARG A 138 10.76 -3.09 -3.52
CA ARG A 138 11.73 -3.22 -4.64
C ARG A 138 11.27 -4.26 -5.66
N SER A 139 10.78 -5.41 -5.21
CA SER A 139 10.21 -6.44 -6.08
C SER A 139 9.00 -5.91 -6.86
N PHE A 140 8.11 -5.17 -6.18
CA PHE A 140 6.97 -4.51 -6.82
C PHE A 140 7.41 -3.49 -7.89
N LEU A 141 8.34 -2.58 -7.57
CA LEU A 141 8.80 -1.57 -8.51
C LEU A 141 9.49 -2.19 -9.73
N THR A 142 10.31 -3.22 -9.53
CA THR A 142 10.96 -3.97 -10.62
C THR A 142 9.91 -4.57 -11.56
N ALA A 143 8.90 -5.24 -11.01
CA ALA A 143 7.80 -5.80 -11.79
C ALA A 143 7.01 -4.72 -12.54
N MET A 144 6.77 -3.57 -11.90
CA MET A 144 6.05 -2.46 -12.50
C MET A 144 6.81 -1.84 -13.67
N THR A 145 8.13 -1.68 -13.57
CA THR A 145 8.96 -1.21 -14.70
C THR A 145 8.87 -2.15 -15.89
N GLU A 146 8.91 -3.46 -15.68
CA GLU A 146 8.72 -4.43 -16.76
C GLU A 146 7.32 -4.32 -17.37
N ILE A 147 6.28 -4.23 -16.53
CA ILE A 147 4.89 -4.16 -16.99
C ILE A 147 4.60 -2.84 -17.71
N SER A 148 5.17 -1.72 -17.28
CA SER A 148 4.95 -0.41 -17.91
C SER A 148 5.64 -0.29 -19.28
N ASN A 149 6.76 -0.99 -19.47
CA ASN A 149 7.55 -0.96 -20.70
C ASN A 149 7.07 -1.95 -21.79
N LEU A 150 6.12 -2.83 -21.46
CA LEU A 150 5.39 -3.66 -22.43
C LEU A 150 4.39 -2.83 -23.24
#